data_AF-A0A939GRK3-F1
#
_entry.id   AF-A0A939GRK3-F1
#
_cell.length_a   1.000
_cell.length_b   1.000
_cell.length_c   1.000
_cell.angle_alpha   90.00
_cell.angle_beta   90.00
_cell.angle_gamma   90.00
#
_symmetry.space_group_name_H-M   'P 1'
#
loop_
_entity.id
_entity.type
_entity.pdbx_description
1 polymer ?
#
loop_
_entity_poly.entity_id
_entity_poly.type
_entity_poly.pdbx_seq_one_letter_code
_entity_poly.pdbx_strand_id
1 'polypeptide(L)' 'MNYVLVFRPEVREELDDAYNWYQSQQTGLGDEFLDCVDNMLNRICQMPESYAVVYLDVR' A
#
# COMPACT_ATOMS: atom_id res chain seq x y z
N MET A 1 -3.57 20.24 -8.41
CA MET A 1 -2.32 19.46 -8.57
C MET A 1 -2.65 18.08 -9.12
N ASN A 2 -1.76 17.49 -9.92
CA ASN A 2 -1.85 16.08 -10.33
C ASN A 2 -0.59 15.40 -9.78
N TYR A 3 -0.75 14.58 -8.73
CA TYR A 3 0.36 13.88 -8.10
C TYR A 3 0.50 12.49 -8.70
N VAL A 4 1.72 12.08 -8.99
CA VAL A 4 2.00 10.74 -9.50
C VAL A 4 2.41 9.86 -8.33
N LEU A 5 1.69 8.76 -8.15
CA LEU A 5 2.07 7.71 -7.21
C LEU A 5 3.21 6.89 -7.80
N VAL A 6 4.33 6.79 -7.07
CA VAL A 6 5.50 6.02 -7.48
C VAL A 6 5.87 5.07 -6.36
N PHE A 7 6.00 3.78 -6.70
CA PHE A 7 6.44 2.75 -5.76
C PHE A 7 7.95 2.56 -5.83
N ARG A 8 8.54 2.26 -4.67
CA ARG A 8 9.92 1.75 -4.62
C ARG A 8 9.96 0.32 -5.16
N PRO A 9 11.07 -0.14 -5.75
CA PRO A 9 11.18 -1.51 -6.24
C PRO A 9 10.96 -2.55 -5.13
N GLU A 10 11.37 -2.25 -3.89
CA GLU A 10 11.20 -3.15 -2.73
C GLU A 10 9.73 -3.45 -2.41
N VAL A 11 8.81 -2.51 -2.71
CA VAL A 11 7.38 -2.63 -2.39
C VAL A 11 6.77 -3.88 -3.03
N ARG A 12 7.28 -4.31 -4.19
CA ARG A 12 6.76 -5.51 -4.84
C ARG A 12 7.04 -6.77 -4.02
N GLU A 13 8.25 -6.89 -3.47
CA GLU A 13 8.62 -8.03 -2.64
C GLU A 13 7.87 -7.99 -1.30
N GLU A 14 7.74 -6.81 -0.69
CA GLU A 14 6.98 -6.65 0.56
C GLU A 14 5.48 -6.94 0.39
N LEU A 15 4.88 -6.50 -0.72
CA LEU A 15 3.47 -6.80 -1.02
C LEU A 15 3.25 -8.30 -1.27
N ASP A 16 4.16 -8.96 -1.98
CA ASP A 16 4.04 -10.39 -2.26
C ASP A 16 4.17 -11.22 -0.98
N ASP A 17 5.14 -10.88 -0.11
CA ASP A 17 5.32 -11.52 1.19
C ASP A 17 4.09 -11.33 2.09
N ALA A 18 3.59 -10.09 2.20
CA ALA A 18 2.39 -9.79 2.96
C ALA A 18 1.16 -10.53 2.42
N TYR A 19 0.93 -10.49 1.10
CA TYR A 19 -0.18 -11.20 0.46
C TYR A 19 -0.13 -12.70 0.76
N ASN A 20 1.03 -13.33 0.57
CA ASN A 20 1.21 -14.76 0.82
C ASN A 20 0.99 -15.10 2.30
N TRP A 21 1.45 -14.23 3.21
CA TRP A 21 1.21 -14.40 4.64
C TRP A 21 -0.29 -14.37 4.97
N TYR A 22 -1.03 -13.36 4.50
CA TYR A 22 -2.47 -13.24 4.72
C TYR A 22 -3.26 -14.39 4.09
N GLN A 23 -2.94 -14.75 2.85
CA GLN A 23 -3.59 -15.86 2.14
C GLN A 23 -3.34 -17.22 2.81
N SER A 24 -2.18 -17.38 3.44
CA SER A 24 -1.83 -18.56 4.24
C SER A 24 -2.59 -18.63 5.57
N GLN A 25 -2.93 -17.49 6.19
CA GLN A 25 -3.76 -17.45 7.39
C GLN A 25 -5.19 -17.93 7.11
N GLN A 26 -5.79 -17.41 6.04
CA GLN A 26 -7.12 -17.81 5.58
C GLN A 26 -7.27 -17.50 4.10
N THR A 27 -7.81 -18.45 3.36
CA THR A 27 -8.11 -18.24 1.93
C THR A 27 -9.06 -17.06 1.76
N GLY A 28 -8.63 -16.06 0.99
CA GLY A 28 -9.38 -14.83 0.72
C GLY A 28 -8.84 -13.60 1.48
N LEU A 29 -8.06 -13.78 2.56
CA LEU A 29 -7.48 -12.64 3.27
C LEU A 29 -6.41 -11.91 2.46
N GLY A 30 -5.71 -12.61 1.55
CA GLY A 30 -4.76 -11.95 0.64
C GLY A 30 -5.46 -10.94 -0.26
N ASP A 31 -6.62 -11.30 -0.80
CA ASP A 31 -7.45 -10.41 -1.62
C ASP A 31 -8.02 -9.24 -0.79
N GLU A 32 -8.50 -9.50 0.43
CA GLU A 32 -8.97 -8.42 1.34
C GLU A 32 -7.83 -7.45 1.70
N PHE A 33 -6.61 -7.95 1.89
CA PHE A 33 -5.44 -7.11 2.11
C PHE A 33 -5.17 -6.20 0.92
N LEU A 34 -5.22 -6.73 -0.31
CA LEU A 34 -5.04 -5.93 -1.52
C LEU A 34 -6.13 -4.87 -1.68
N ASP A 35 -7.38 -5.19 -1.37
CA ASP A 35 -8.50 -4.23 -1.40
C ASP A 35 -8.29 -3.09 -0.39
N CYS A 36 -7.81 -3.40 0.82
CA CYS A 36 -7.45 -2.41 1.82
C CYS A 36 -6.31 -1.49 1.34
N VAL A 37 -5.27 -2.06 0.72
CA VAL A 37 -4.14 -1.30 0.16
C VAL A 37 -4.63 -0.38 -0.96
N ASP A 38 -5.44 -0.87 -1.90
CA ASP A 38 -5.98 -0.08 -3.00
C ASP A 38 -6.84 1.10 -2.50
N ASN A 39 -7.72 0.86 -1.52
CA ASN A 39 -8.50 1.91 -0.88
C ASN A 39 -7.62 2.99 -0.23
N MET A 40 -6.52 2.58 0.41
CA MET A 40 -5.58 3.51 1.03
C MET A 40 -4.84 4.35 -0.02
N LEU A 41 -4.36 3.73 -1.10
CA LEU A 41 -3.71 4.42 -2.21
C LEU A 41 -4.65 5.41 -2.91
N ASN A 42 -5.91 5.04 -3.10
CA ASN A 42 -6.94 5.93 -3.63
C ASN A 42 -7.12 7.17 -2.75
N ARG A 43 -7.18 7.00 -1.42
CA ARG A 43 -7.26 8.14 -0.49
C ARG A 43 -6.04 9.05 -0.56
N ILE A 44 -4.84 8.47 -0.65
CA ILE A 44 -3.60 9.24 -0.81
C ILE A 44 -3.62 10.03 -2.14
N CYS A 45 -4.08 9.41 -3.23
CA CYS A 45 -4.20 10.11 -4.52
C CYS A 45 -5.25 11.22 -4.51
N GLN A 46 -6.38 11.04 -3.80
CA GLN A 46 -7.44 12.04 -3.70
C GLN A 46 -7.06 13.20 -2.76
N MET A 47 -6.35 12.92 -1.67
CA MET A 47 -5.97 13.91 -0.66
C MET A 47 -4.50 13.72 -0.23
N PRO A 48 -3.53 14.02 -1.11
CA PRO A 48 -2.11 13.79 -0.85
C PRO A 48 -1.56 14.66 0.29
N GLU A 49 -2.20 15.79 0.57
CA GLU A 49 -1.85 16.69 1.69
C GLU A 49 -2.50 16.28 3.02
N SER A 50 -3.35 15.24 3.03
CA SER A 50 -4.04 14.79 4.26
C SER A 50 -3.13 13.99 5.18
N TYR A 51 -2.00 13.50 4.68
CA TYR A 51 -1.01 12.76 5.46
C TYR A 51 0.23 13.63 5.67
N ALA A 52 0.90 13.44 6.81
CA ALA A 52 2.12 14.17 7.11
C ALA A 52 3.19 13.86 6.03
N VAL A 53 3.83 14.90 5.51
CA VAL A 53 4.97 14.74 4.62
C VAL A 53 6.13 14.20 5.45
N VAL A 54 6.37 12.90 5.35
CA VAL A 54 7.53 12.25 5.98
C VAL A 54 8.66 12.21 4.95
N TYR A 55 9.68 13.04 5.15
CA TYR A 55 10.87 13.05 4.32
C TYR A 55 11.94 12.16 4.99
N LEU A 56 12.42 11.13 4.28
CA LEU A 56 13.52 10.22 4.65
C LEU A 56 13.31 9.22 5.81
N ASP A 57 12.23 9.28 6.60
CA ASP A 57 12.02 8.36 7.73
C ASP A 57 10.75 7.51 7.58
N VAL A 58 10.72 6.65 6.56
CA VAL A 58 9.77 5.53 6.50
C VAL A 58 10.58 4.32 6.97
N ARG A 59 10.51 4.01 8.26
CA ARG A 59 11.16 2.85 8.89
C ARG A 59 10.16 1.77 9.20
#